data_AF-A0A8H6ZRZ5-F1
#
_entry.id   AF-A0A8H6ZRZ5-F1
#
_cell.length_a   1.000
_cell.length_b   1.000
_cell.length_c   1.000
_cell.angle_alpha   90.00
_cell.angle_beta   90.00
_cell.angle_gamma   90.00
#
_symmetry.space_group_name_H-M   'P 1'
#
loop_
_entity.id
_entity.type
_entity.pdbx_description
1 polymer ?
#
loop_
_entity_poly.entity_id
_entity_poly.type
_entity_poly.pdbx_seq_one_letter_code
_entity_poly.pdbx_strand_id
1 'polypeptide(L)'
;MSTTVVSSPGKVLVAGGYLVLDPAYSGIVVSTSSRFYTIIQPAAAPSHANQIQVLSPQFTQASWRYDVTVEPKLSVVPNQENSSKNKFVHQALESAILLATEMKGSSSVLSALAAGLDITIAGDNDFYSQRAKLAELKLPRNLESLTKIPPFAPTGGSLAQVHKTGLGSSAALITSLVSALLVHFSVISSADLSEDSEGRHLAHNLAQYVHCLAQGKVGSGFDVAAAVFGSHLYTRFDPSVLEDLMTGDTTSPRTLFPTLSPKNRAWNHKIRPFALPPLTRIMLADVDAGSDTPSLVGKVLKWRKENDAEAHALWTSIDQLNQSLASILTRISELHDRDPAVYSAAVKYLSSLQPVQWMANPWTPPEEEDIMTAFYDAHQTSEAIRAKMREMGRLSGVPIEPSEQTKLLDECVRQAGVIGGGVPGAGGFDAIWLLVCDPVDCSPDQRPTERIEYVWSHYESVSPLMAVESKAKGSRTENIDDIMGLKDTLHLS
;
A
#
# COMPACT_ATOMS: atom_id res chain seq x y z
N MET A 1 -21.18 19.02 14.59
CA MET A 1 -20.84 17.94 13.64
C MET A 1 -20.14 16.83 14.39
N SER A 2 -20.35 15.58 13.98
CA SER A 2 -19.72 14.41 14.59
C SER A 2 -18.27 14.24 14.13
N THR A 3 -17.46 13.55 14.93
CA THR A 3 -16.13 13.11 14.53
C THR A 3 -16.22 12.16 13.33
N THR A 4 -15.39 12.38 12.31
CA THR A 4 -15.24 11.47 11.17
C THR A 4 -13.88 10.78 11.27
N VAL A 5 -13.85 9.45 11.23
CA VAL A 5 -12.59 8.69 11.17
C VAL A 5 -12.62 7.79 9.95
N VAL A 6 -11.61 7.91 9.09
CA VAL A 6 -11.44 7.03 7.94
C VAL A 6 -10.02 6.51 7.93
N SER A 7 -9.87 5.22 7.59
CA SER A 7 -8.57 4.58 7.45
C SER A 7 -8.37 3.99 6.06
N SER A 8 -7.11 3.90 5.61
CA SER A 8 -6.72 3.25 4.36
C SER A 8 -5.46 2.40 4.55
N PRO A 9 -5.41 1.16 4.02
CA PRO A 9 -4.26 0.28 4.19
C PRO A 9 -3.05 0.69 3.35
N GLY A 10 -1.89 0.18 3.75
CA GLY A 10 -0.70 0.12 2.90
C GLY A 10 -0.80 -0.97 1.83
N LYS A 11 0.29 -1.16 1.09
CA LYS A 11 0.33 -2.06 -0.07
C LYS A 11 1.68 -2.72 -0.28
N VAL A 12 1.64 -3.88 -0.92
CA VAL A 12 2.79 -4.60 -1.47
C VAL A 12 2.46 -5.01 -2.90
N LEU A 13 3.34 -4.68 -3.85
CA LEU A 13 3.25 -5.20 -5.23
C LEU A 13 4.06 -6.48 -5.29
N VAL A 14 3.36 -7.63 -5.24
CA VAL A 14 3.96 -8.97 -5.22
C VAL A 14 4.51 -9.33 -6.61
N ALA A 15 3.77 -8.99 -7.66
CA ALA A 15 4.17 -9.25 -9.04
C ALA A 15 3.72 -8.11 -9.97
N GLY A 16 4.41 -7.92 -11.10
CA GLY A 16 4.11 -6.85 -12.07
C GLY A 16 4.91 -5.55 -11.88
N GLY A 17 6.03 -5.60 -11.14
CA GLY A 17 6.97 -4.47 -11.05
C GLY A 17 7.41 -3.99 -12.44
N TYR A 18 7.45 -2.66 -12.64
CA TYR A 18 7.64 -1.98 -13.93
C TYR A 18 6.51 -2.20 -14.96
N LEU A 19 6.04 -3.44 -15.14
CA LEU A 19 4.98 -3.80 -16.07
C LEU A 19 3.68 -3.03 -15.80
N VAL A 20 3.34 -2.81 -14.53
CA VAL A 20 2.14 -2.06 -14.09
C VAL A 20 2.12 -0.59 -14.55
N LEU A 21 3.22 -0.08 -15.11
CA LEU A 21 3.29 1.23 -15.75
C LEU A 21 2.67 1.25 -17.15
N ASP A 22 2.31 0.10 -17.70
CA ASP A 22 1.73 -0.05 -19.04
C ASP A 22 0.35 -0.71 -18.94
N PRO A 23 -0.70 -0.14 -19.56
CA PRO A 23 -2.06 -0.69 -19.49
C PRO A 23 -2.22 -2.07 -20.14
N ALA A 24 -1.22 -2.56 -20.88
CA ALA A 24 -1.23 -3.91 -21.43
C ALA A 24 -1.07 -5.02 -20.36
N TYR A 25 -0.47 -4.70 -19.21
CA TYR A 25 -0.09 -5.70 -18.20
C TYR A 25 -0.80 -5.49 -16.86
N SER A 26 -0.88 -6.55 -16.05
CA SER A 26 -1.44 -6.47 -14.70
C SER A 26 -0.39 -6.74 -13.62
N GLY A 27 -0.62 -6.20 -12.42
CA GLY A 27 0.15 -6.54 -11.21
C GLY A 27 -0.70 -7.25 -10.16
N ILE A 28 -0.05 -8.07 -9.33
CA ILE A 28 -0.66 -8.66 -8.13
C ILE A 28 -0.36 -7.73 -6.96
N VAL A 29 -1.41 -7.13 -6.40
CA VAL A 29 -1.30 -6.15 -5.31
C VAL A 29 -1.97 -6.72 -4.06
N VAL A 30 -1.22 -6.77 -2.96
CA VAL A 30 -1.72 -7.19 -1.64
C VAL A 30 -1.78 -5.97 -0.75
N SER A 31 -2.95 -5.68 -0.19
CA SER A 31 -3.10 -4.63 0.83
C SER A 31 -2.62 -5.13 2.19
N THR A 32 -1.97 -4.25 2.96
CA THR A 32 -1.42 -4.63 4.27
C THR A 32 -2.36 -4.30 5.42
N SER A 33 -2.24 -5.03 6.52
CA SER A 33 -3.00 -4.78 7.76
C SER A 33 -2.70 -3.42 8.38
N SER A 34 -1.53 -2.86 8.14
CA SER A 34 -1.10 -1.53 8.62
C SER A 34 -1.78 -0.42 7.82
N ARG A 35 -2.34 0.58 8.50
CA ARG A 35 -3.24 1.59 7.94
C ARG A 35 -2.82 3.00 8.34
N PHE A 36 -3.16 3.96 7.49
CA PHE A 36 -3.25 5.37 7.85
C PHE A 36 -4.67 5.67 8.32
N TYR A 37 -4.78 6.53 9.32
CA TYR A 37 -6.01 7.02 9.91
C TYR A 37 -6.04 8.54 9.77
N THR A 38 -7.17 9.06 9.29
CA THR A 38 -7.50 10.48 9.33
C THR A 38 -8.71 10.67 10.23
N ILE A 39 -8.57 11.54 11.22
CA ILE A 39 -9.62 11.93 12.17
C ILE A 39 -9.94 13.39 11.90
N ILE A 40 -11.23 13.72 11.69
CA ILE A 40 -11.70 15.09 11.51
C ILE A 40 -12.69 15.41 12.64
N GLN A 41 -12.42 16.50 13.36
CA GLN A 41 -13.25 17.01 14.45
C GLN A 41 -13.52 18.50 14.24
N PRO A 42 -14.64 19.04 14.76
CA PRO A 42 -14.80 20.49 14.88
C PRO A 42 -13.64 21.06 15.70
N ALA A 43 -13.13 22.24 15.33
CA ALA A 43 -12.02 22.83 16.06
C ALA A 43 -12.38 23.09 17.53
N ALA A 44 -11.43 22.86 18.44
CA ALA A 44 -11.66 23.00 19.88
C ALA A 44 -12.02 24.44 20.32
N ALA A 45 -11.57 25.47 19.57
CA ALA A 45 -11.84 26.87 19.88
C ALA A 45 -12.71 27.56 18.80
N PRO A 46 -13.81 28.26 19.17
CA PRO A 46 -14.72 28.91 18.22
C PRO A 46 -14.09 30.03 17.36
N SER A 47 -12.89 30.49 17.70
CA SER A 47 -12.18 31.57 17.00
C SER A 47 -11.56 31.16 15.65
N HIS A 48 -11.69 29.90 15.26
CA HIS A 48 -11.07 29.31 14.07
C HIS A 48 -12.07 29.06 12.92
N ALA A 49 -13.14 29.85 12.83
CA ALA A 49 -14.12 29.75 11.74
C ALA A 49 -13.42 29.79 10.37
N ASN A 50 -13.76 28.86 9.48
CA ASN A 50 -13.14 28.68 8.17
C ASN A 50 -11.62 28.40 8.20
N GLN A 51 -11.08 27.91 9.31
CA GLN A 51 -9.70 27.44 9.41
C GLN A 51 -9.65 25.92 9.56
N ILE A 52 -8.60 25.33 9.01
CA ILE A 52 -8.31 23.90 9.14
C ILE A 52 -6.91 23.76 9.75
N GLN A 53 -6.82 23.08 10.89
CA GLN A 53 -5.57 22.65 11.48
C GLN A 53 -5.35 21.18 11.17
N VAL A 54 -4.18 20.83 10.64
CA VAL A 54 -3.78 19.45 10.35
C VAL A 54 -2.55 19.10 11.18
N LEU A 55 -2.63 18.01 11.94
CA LEU A 55 -1.57 17.51 12.82
C LEU A 55 -1.18 16.08 12.41
N SER A 56 0.12 15.78 12.39
CA SER A 56 0.66 14.43 12.29
C SER A 56 1.60 14.14 13.46
N PRO A 57 1.09 13.60 14.58
CA PRO A 57 1.77 13.63 15.88
C PRO A 57 3.01 12.73 15.95
N GLN A 58 3.17 11.80 15.02
CA GLN A 58 4.34 10.93 14.95
C GLN A 58 5.61 11.64 14.50
N PHE A 59 5.51 12.88 14.04
CA PHE A 59 6.62 13.64 13.47
C PHE A 59 6.80 14.99 14.15
N THR A 60 8.04 15.44 14.23
CA THR A 60 8.33 16.80 14.69
C THR A 60 7.92 17.82 13.62
N GLN A 61 7.40 18.97 14.06
CA GLN A 61 7.03 20.10 13.19
C GLN A 61 6.01 19.76 12.08
N ALA A 62 5.19 18.73 12.30
CA ALA A 62 4.16 18.28 11.38
C ALA A 62 2.77 18.78 11.81
N SER A 63 2.66 20.11 11.94
CA SER A 63 1.40 20.81 12.20
C SER A 63 1.27 21.95 11.19
N TRP A 64 0.13 22.02 10.50
CA TRP A 64 -0.13 22.99 9.45
C TRP A 64 -1.52 23.60 9.60
N ARG A 65 -1.60 24.93 9.61
CA ARG A 65 -2.84 25.69 9.59
C ARG A 65 -3.13 26.22 8.19
N TYR A 66 -4.39 26.16 7.79
CA TYR A 66 -4.88 26.63 6.50
C TYR A 66 -6.12 27.52 6.68
N ASP A 67 -6.12 28.66 6.01
CA ASP A 67 -7.27 29.56 5.92
C ASP A 67 -8.07 29.22 4.65
N VAL A 68 -9.39 29.00 4.79
CA VAL A 68 -10.28 28.59 3.70
C VAL A 68 -11.23 29.73 3.36
N THR A 69 -11.25 30.13 2.09
CA THR A 69 -12.25 31.05 1.54
C THR A 69 -13.05 30.28 0.50
N VAL A 70 -14.37 30.18 0.62
CA VAL A 70 -15.21 29.46 -0.36
C VAL A 70 -15.78 30.44 -1.42
N GLU A 71 -16.12 31.66 -1.01
CA GLU A 71 -16.71 32.71 -1.87
C GLU A 71 -15.86 33.99 -1.82
N PRO A 72 -15.74 34.76 -2.93
CA PRO A 72 -16.34 34.53 -4.25
C PRO A 72 -15.62 33.46 -5.10
N LYS A 73 -14.44 33.01 -4.68
CA LYS A 73 -13.65 31.94 -5.31
C LYS A 73 -13.00 31.09 -4.23
N LEU A 74 -13.02 29.76 -4.41
CA LEU A 74 -12.35 28.85 -3.48
C LEU A 74 -10.85 29.15 -3.42
N SER A 75 -10.32 29.31 -2.21
CA SER A 75 -8.89 29.31 -1.92
C SER A 75 -8.63 28.61 -0.59
N VAL A 76 -7.57 27.80 -0.56
CA VAL A 76 -7.03 27.21 0.66
C VAL A 76 -5.60 27.70 0.77
N VAL A 77 -5.34 28.58 1.75
CA VAL A 77 -4.05 29.27 1.88
C VAL A 77 -3.33 28.77 3.12
N PRO A 78 -2.09 28.25 3.01
CA PRO A 78 -1.31 27.88 4.18
C PRO A 78 -0.94 29.14 4.98
N ASN A 79 -1.14 29.07 6.31
CA ASN A 79 -0.81 30.16 7.21
C ASN A 79 0.71 30.43 7.21
N GLN A 80 1.11 31.70 7.32
CA GLN A 80 2.52 32.12 7.29
C GLN A 80 3.31 31.66 8.52
N GLU A 81 2.64 31.36 9.63
CA GLU A 81 3.26 30.87 10.87
C GLU A 81 3.63 29.39 10.83
N ASN A 82 3.26 28.66 9.78
CA ASN A 82 3.59 27.25 9.64
C ASN A 82 5.11 27.07 9.54
N SER A 83 5.68 26.27 10.43
CA SER A 83 7.13 25.97 10.47
C SER A 83 7.61 25.13 9.27
N SER A 84 6.69 24.46 8.58
CA SER A 84 6.97 23.63 7.41
C SER A 84 5.80 23.68 6.41
N LYS A 85 5.99 23.13 5.21
CA LYS A 85 4.94 23.02 4.19
C LYS A 85 4.69 21.54 3.89
N ASN A 86 3.42 21.19 3.65
CA ASN A 86 3.06 19.86 3.18
C ASN A 86 2.17 19.96 1.94
N LYS A 87 2.79 19.73 0.77
CA LYS A 87 2.11 19.78 -0.53
C LYS A 87 0.98 18.75 -0.65
N PHE A 88 1.18 17.55 -0.09
CA PHE A 88 0.20 16.47 -0.14
C PHE A 88 -1.08 16.83 0.61
N VAL A 89 -0.94 17.32 1.85
CA VAL A 89 -2.08 17.76 2.67
C VAL A 89 -2.79 18.94 2.03
N HIS A 90 -2.04 19.97 1.60
CA HIS A 90 -2.62 21.17 1.00
C HIS A 90 -3.47 20.84 -0.24
N GLN A 91 -2.94 20.02 -1.15
CA GLN A 91 -3.65 19.66 -2.37
C GLN A 91 -4.85 18.74 -2.14
N ALA A 92 -4.78 17.87 -1.13
CA ALA A 92 -5.94 17.09 -0.70
C ALA A 92 -7.06 17.99 -0.17
N LEU A 93 -6.75 18.94 0.70
CA LEU A 93 -7.73 19.90 1.23
C LEU A 93 -8.37 20.71 0.11
N GLU A 94 -7.55 21.34 -0.74
CA GLU A 94 -8.02 22.18 -1.84
C GLU A 94 -8.92 21.40 -2.81
N SER A 95 -8.49 20.22 -3.25
CA SER A 95 -9.23 19.42 -4.24
C SER A 95 -10.51 18.82 -3.67
N ALA A 96 -10.49 18.36 -2.42
CA ALA A 96 -11.67 17.79 -1.78
C ALA A 96 -12.72 18.86 -1.47
N ILE A 97 -12.31 20.04 -1.01
CA ILE A 97 -13.22 21.18 -0.75
C ILE A 97 -13.79 21.70 -2.07
N LEU A 98 -12.98 21.75 -3.15
CA LEU A 98 -13.46 22.12 -4.49
C LEU A 98 -14.55 21.17 -4.97
N LEU A 99 -14.27 19.86 -4.92
CA LEU A 99 -15.25 18.86 -5.33
C LEU A 99 -16.52 18.90 -4.45
N ALA A 100 -16.36 19.10 -3.15
CA ALA A 100 -17.50 19.26 -2.24
C ALA A 100 -18.34 20.49 -2.58
N THR A 101 -17.70 21.61 -2.93
CA THR A 101 -18.38 22.85 -3.35
C THR A 101 -19.14 22.64 -4.65
N GLU A 102 -18.56 21.94 -5.64
CA GLU A 102 -19.22 21.60 -6.91
C GLU A 102 -20.46 20.70 -6.71
N MET A 103 -20.40 19.73 -5.79
CA MET A 103 -21.44 18.72 -5.63
C MET A 103 -22.50 19.06 -4.58
N LYS A 104 -22.16 19.86 -3.56
CA LYS A 104 -23.04 20.18 -2.41
C LYS A 104 -23.34 21.68 -2.27
N GLY A 105 -22.60 22.52 -2.99
CA GLY A 105 -22.74 23.98 -2.94
C GLY A 105 -21.98 24.64 -1.78
N SER A 106 -21.60 25.90 -1.99
CA SER A 106 -20.79 26.71 -1.05
C SER A 106 -21.40 26.79 0.35
N SER A 107 -22.73 26.93 0.46
CA SER A 107 -23.41 27.04 1.76
C SER A 107 -23.25 25.79 2.62
N SER A 108 -23.26 24.59 2.01
CA SER A 108 -23.05 23.33 2.74
C SER A 108 -21.62 23.24 3.27
N VAL A 109 -20.63 23.63 2.46
CA VAL A 109 -19.21 23.62 2.83
C VAL A 109 -18.92 24.65 3.93
N LEU A 110 -19.43 25.88 3.79
CA LEU A 110 -19.29 26.93 4.81
C LEU A 110 -19.94 26.51 6.13
N SER A 111 -21.10 25.85 6.08
CA SER A 111 -21.71 25.30 7.30
C SER A 111 -20.84 24.23 7.96
N ALA A 112 -20.11 23.42 7.18
CA ALA A 112 -19.15 22.44 7.69
C ALA A 112 -17.89 23.05 8.30
N LEU A 113 -17.48 24.21 7.79
CA LEU A 113 -16.30 24.95 8.26
C LEU A 113 -16.63 26.00 9.32
N ALA A 114 -17.88 26.17 9.72
CA ALA A 114 -18.33 27.25 10.59
C ALA A 114 -17.60 27.29 11.95
N ALA A 115 -17.24 26.13 12.49
CA ALA A 115 -16.47 26.01 13.73
C ALA A 115 -14.96 25.84 13.50
N GLY A 116 -14.49 25.77 12.24
CA GLY A 116 -13.16 25.26 11.90
C GLY A 116 -13.06 23.74 12.04
N LEU A 117 -11.97 23.15 11.54
CA LEU A 117 -11.70 21.72 11.60
C LEU A 117 -10.31 21.43 12.20
N ASP A 118 -10.26 20.50 13.14
CA ASP A 118 -9.03 19.85 13.60
C ASP A 118 -8.93 18.48 12.92
N ILE A 119 -7.83 18.25 12.21
CA ILE A 119 -7.55 17.03 11.45
C ILE A 119 -6.28 16.37 12.00
N THR A 120 -6.39 15.14 12.50
CA THR A 120 -5.23 14.34 12.91
C THR A 120 -4.99 13.23 11.90
N ILE A 121 -3.74 13.10 11.43
CA ILE A 121 -3.31 12.06 10.50
C ILE A 121 -2.22 11.22 11.19
N ALA A 122 -2.49 9.93 11.40
CA ALA A 122 -1.56 8.98 12.01
C ALA A 122 -1.47 7.70 11.19
N GLY A 123 -0.29 7.09 11.11
CA GLY A 123 -0.05 5.82 10.43
C GLY A 123 0.49 4.77 11.37
N ASP A 124 0.10 3.51 11.17
CA ASP A 124 0.69 2.40 11.91
C ASP A 124 2.22 2.36 11.77
N ASN A 125 2.90 1.84 12.79
CA ASN A 125 4.36 1.89 12.90
C ASN A 125 5.09 1.28 11.70
N ASP A 126 4.51 0.29 11.02
CA ASP A 126 5.12 -0.39 9.87
C ASP A 126 5.32 0.50 8.65
N PHE A 127 4.71 1.69 8.57
CA PHE A 127 5.01 2.65 7.49
C PHE A 127 6.41 3.26 7.60
N TYR A 128 7.05 3.13 8.77
CA TYR A 128 8.32 3.75 9.11
C TYR A 128 9.28 2.73 9.73
N SER A 129 10.57 2.88 9.44
CA SER A 129 11.56 1.97 10.01
C SER A 129 11.61 2.08 11.54
N GLN A 130 11.49 0.96 12.23
CA GLN A 130 11.50 0.89 13.71
C GLN A 130 12.89 0.58 14.29
N ARG A 131 13.94 0.55 13.45
CA ARG A 131 15.30 0.18 13.85
C ARG A 131 15.85 1.06 14.96
N ALA A 132 15.69 2.38 14.84
CA ALA A 132 16.14 3.34 15.84
C ALA A 132 15.42 3.13 17.17
N LYS A 133 14.10 2.88 17.13
CA LYS A 133 13.29 2.65 18.33
C LYS A 133 13.65 1.33 19.02
N LEU A 134 13.85 0.26 18.26
CA LEU A 134 14.32 -1.02 18.80
C LEU A 134 15.69 -0.89 19.45
N ALA A 135 16.61 -0.15 18.83
CA ALA A 135 17.94 0.12 19.40
C ALA A 135 17.86 0.92 20.70
N GLU A 136 17.02 1.96 20.76
CA GLU A 136 16.74 2.74 21.98
C GLU A 136 16.23 1.84 23.12
N LEU A 137 15.31 0.93 22.80
CA LEU A 137 14.73 -0.02 23.75
C LEU A 137 15.64 -1.23 24.05
N LYS A 138 16.81 -1.33 23.40
CA LYS A 138 17.74 -2.47 23.49
C LYS A 138 17.07 -3.81 23.21
N LEU A 139 16.16 -3.83 22.23
CA LEU A 139 15.43 -5.01 21.79
C LEU A 139 16.00 -5.55 20.46
N PRO A 140 15.99 -6.88 20.24
CA PRO A 140 16.38 -7.46 18.96
C PRO A 140 15.37 -7.11 17.84
N ARG A 141 15.80 -7.23 16.59
CA ARG A 141 14.98 -6.95 15.39
C ARG A 141 14.13 -8.15 14.99
N ASN A 142 13.12 -8.44 15.80
CA ASN A 142 12.15 -9.52 15.57
C ASN A 142 10.71 -9.02 15.80
N LEU A 143 9.74 -9.80 15.32
CA LEU A 143 8.31 -9.51 15.41
C LEU A 143 7.87 -9.35 16.86
N GLU A 144 8.33 -10.21 17.77
CA GLU A 144 8.00 -10.11 19.20
C GLU A 144 8.42 -8.75 19.79
N SER A 145 9.61 -8.26 19.45
CA SER A 145 10.10 -6.97 19.93
C SER A 145 9.33 -5.80 19.33
N LEU A 146 8.87 -5.89 18.09
CA LEU A 146 8.04 -4.87 17.47
C LEU A 146 6.69 -4.70 18.20
N THR A 147 6.13 -5.78 18.75
CA THR A 147 4.88 -5.70 19.56
C THR A 147 5.05 -4.88 20.84
N LYS A 148 6.29 -4.69 21.31
CA LYS A 148 6.61 -3.90 22.52
C LYS A 148 6.67 -2.40 22.23
N ILE A 149 6.62 -1.98 20.97
CA ILE A 149 6.56 -0.57 20.57
C ILE A 149 5.09 -0.13 20.60
N PRO A 150 4.74 0.92 21.36
CA PRO A 150 3.37 1.43 21.39
C PRO A 150 2.85 1.79 19.98
N PRO A 151 1.55 1.59 19.69
CA PRO A 151 0.94 2.05 18.45
C PRO A 151 1.17 3.55 18.23
N PHE A 152 1.28 3.97 16.97
CA PHE A 152 1.50 5.36 16.56
C PHE A 152 2.69 6.04 17.26
N ALA A 153 3.77 5.28 17.48
CA ALA A 153 4.94 5.77 18.19
C ALA A 153 5.56 6.98 17.46
N PRO A 154 6.06 7.99 18.21
CA PRO A 154 6.84 9.06 17.63
C PRO A 154 8.08 8.51 16.92
N THR A 155 8.32 8.98 15.71
CA THR A 155 9.48 8.59 14.89
C THR A 155 10.78 9.27 15.32
N GLY A 156 10.69 10.29 16.18
CA GLY A 156 11.83 11.08 16.66
C GLY A 156 12.44 12.02 15.60
N GLY A 157 11.83 12.13 14.41
CA GLY A 157 12.33 12.95 13.31
C GLY A 157 11.23 13.70 12.57
N SER A 158 11.66 14.57 11.65
CA SER A 158 10.74 15.24 10.72
C SER A 158 10.33 14.29 9.59
N LEU A 159 9.22 14.61 8.90
CA LEU A 159 8.74 13.86 7.72
C LEU A 159 9.80 13.64 6.62
N ALA A 160 10.79 14.54 6.52
CA ALA A 160 11.86 14.44 5.53
C ALA A 160 12.99 13.48 5.96
N GLN A 161 13.13 13.21 7.26
CA GLN A 161 14.21 12.41 7.83
C GLN A 161 13.80 10.97 8.10
N VAL A 162 12.50 10.70 8.21
CA VAL A 162 12.01 9.36 8.54
C VAL A 162 12.13 8.42 7.35
N HIS A 163 12.77 7.28 7.59
CA HIS A 163 12.87 6.19 6.63
C HIS A 163 11.53 5.49 6.45
N LYS A 164 11.02 5.52 5.22
CA LYS A 164 9.78 4.84 4.83
C LYS A 164 10.08 3.42 4.39
N THR A 165 9.20 2.48 4.70
CA THR A 165 9.38 1.03 4.48
C THR A 165 8.90 0.54 3.11
N GLY A 166 8.43 1.44 2.23
CA GLY A 166 7.92 1.08 0.91
C GLY A 166 6.46 0.60 0.86
N LEU A 167 5.75 0.59 1.99
CA LEU A 167 4.32 0.22 2.09
C LEU A 167 3.33 1.21 1.43
N GLY A 168 3.83 2.25 0.73
CA GLY A 168 2.97 3.22 0.06
C GLY A 168 2.34 4.26 1.00
N SER A 169 3.08 4.74 2.00
CA SER A 169 2.59 5.69 3.00
C SER A 169 1.93 6.96 2.41
N SER A 170 2.45 7.50 1.31
CA SER A 170 1.84 8.67 0.66
C SER A 170 0.47 8.37 0.04
N ALA A 171 0.29 7.18 -0.54
CA ALA A 171 -0.98 6.78 -1.12
C ALA A 171 -2.02 6.49 -0.03
N ALA A 172 -1.64 5.75 1.01
CA ALA A 172 -2.50 5.49 2.16
C ALA A 172 -2.91 6.79 2.88
N LEU A 173 -1.97 7.72 3.09
CA LEU A 173 -2.24 9.05 3.66
C LEU A 173 -3.25 9.83 2.82
N ILE A 174 -2.97 10.06 1.53
CA ILE A 174 -3.86 10.84 0.67
C ILE A 174 -5.24 10.20 0.61
N THR A 175 -5.29 8.88 0.46
CA THR A 175 -6.55 8.17 0.34
C THR A 175 -7.38 8.29 1.61
N SER A 176 -6.78 8.11 2.78
CA SER A 176 -7.49 8.26 4.06
C SER A 176 -7.99 9.70 4.26
N LEU A 177 -7.17 10.70 3.94
CA LEU A 177 -7.51 12.12 4.07
C LEU A 177 -8.62 12.54 3.11
N VAL A 178 -8.48 12.23 1.82
CA VAL A 178 -9.49 12.52 0.81
C VAL A 178 -10.81 11.84 1.15
N SER A 179 -10.77 10.55 1.51
CA SER A 179 -11.98 9.80 1.85
C SER A 179 -12.64 10.37 3.11
N ALA A 180 -11.87 10.75 4.14
CA ALA A 180 -12.38 11.41 5.33
C ALA A 180 -13.08 12.74 5.00
N LEU A 181 -12.45 13.59 4.17
CA LEU A 181 -13.01 14.87 3.75
C LEU A 181 -14.30 14.69 2.95
N LEU A 182 -14.34 13.74 2.00
CA LEU A 182 -15.55 13.45 1.23
C LEU A 182 -16.72 12.99 2.10
N VAL A 183 -16.45 12.14 3.10
CA VAL A 183 -17.46 11.73 4.09
C VAL A 183 -17.88 12.92 4.96
N HIS A 184 -16.92 13.70 5.46
CA HIS A 184 -17.18 14.82 6.37
C HIS A 184 -18.02 15.94 5.71
N PHE A 185 -17.70 16.29 4.47
CA PHE A 185 -18.49 17.23 3.66
C PHE A 185 -19.76 16.60 3.04
N SER A 186 -20.10 15.36 3.40
CA SER A 186 -21.27 14.62 2.92
C SER A 186 -21.33 14.48 1.39
N VAL A 187 -20.18 14.50 0.71
CA VAL A 187 -20.04 14.21 -0.73
C VAL A 187 -20.39 12.76 -1.01
N ILE A 188 -19.88 11.87 -0.16
CA ILE A 188 -20.20 10.45 -0.11
C ILE A 188 -20.68 10.08 1.30
N SER A 189 -21.35 8.94 1.44
CA SER A 189 -21.73 8.38 2.73
C SER A 189 -20.65 7.45 3.29
N SER A 190 -20.70 7.13 4.59
CA SER A 190 -19.82 6.09 5.16
C SER A 190 -20.05 4.70 4.55
N ALA A 191 -21.29 4.40 4.14
CA ALA A 191 -21.64 3.14 3.50
C ALA A 191 -20.96 2.98 2.13
N ASP A 192 -20.75 4.08 1.40
CA ASP A 192 -20.06 4.07 0.11
C ASP A 192 -18.65 3.49 0.20
N LEU A 193 -17.94 3.70 1.32
CA LEU A 193 -16.59 3.15 1.50
C LEU A 193 -16.60 1.65 1.84
N SER A 194 -17.74 1.09 2.25
CA SER A 194 -17.83 -0.32 2.66
C SER A 194 -18.13 -1.29 1.51
N GLU A 195 -18.71 -0.79 0.43
CA GLU A 195 -19.14 -1.57 -0.75
C GLU A 195 -18.40 -1.15 -2.02
N ASP A 196 -18.62 -1.84 -3.13
CA ASP A 196 -18.18 -1.36 -4.44
C ASP A 196 -19.26 -0.41 -4.98
N SER A 197 -19.16 0.89 -4.63
CA SER A 197 -20.16 1.90 -4.97
C SER A 197 -19.57 3.04 -5.82
N GLU A 198 -20.44 3.81 -6.49
CA GLU A 198 -20.02 5.03 -7.20
C GLU A 198 -19.27 6.00 -6.26
N GLY A 199 -19.66 6.09 -4.97
CA GLY A 199 -18.96 6.91 -3.99
C GLY A 199 -17.53 6.43 -3.72
N ARG A 200 -17.27 5.11 -3.67
CA ARG A 200 -15.91 4.57 -3.56
C ARG A 200 -15.05 4.89 -4.77
N HIS A 201 -15.61 4.74 -5.97
CA HIS A 201 -14.92 5.09 -7.23
C HIS A 201 -14.63 6.60 -7.31
N LEU A 202 -15.52 7.45 -6.80
CA LEU A 202 -15.27 8.89 -6.71
C LEU A 202 -14.13 9.19 -5.74
N ALA A 203 -14.10 8.53 -4.57
CA ALA A 203 -13.01 8.65 -3.61
C ALA A 203 -11.67 8.20 -4.21
N HIS A 204 -11.67 7.10 -4.99
CA HIS A 204 -10.51 6.66 -5.75
C HIS A 204 -10.04 7.70 -6.75
N ASN A 205 -10.92 8.18 -7.63
CA ASN A 205 -10.55 9.09 -8.71
C ASN A 205 -9.99 10.41 -8.15
N LEU A 206 -10.60 10.95 -7.08
CA LEU A 206 -10.08 12.14 -6.40
C LEU A 206 -8.74 11.86 -5.71
N ALA A 207 -8.61 10.77 -4.96
CA ALA A 207 -7.35 10.42 -4.30
C ALA A 207 -6.21 10.19 -5.32
N GLN A 208 -6.51 9.55 -6.44
CA GLN A 208 -5.57 9.29 -7.53
C GLN A 208 -5.11 10.59 -8.17
N TYR A 209 -6.05 11.49 -8.47
CA TYR A 209 -5.75 12.79 -9.02
C TYR A 209 -4.91 13.65 -8.05
N VAL A 210 -5.28 13.72 -6.78
CA VAL A 210 -4.51 14.44 -5.74
C VAL A 210 -3.11 13.88 -5.59
N HIS A 211 -2.96 12.54 -5.61
CA HIS A 211 -1.66 11.89 -5.55
C HIS A 211 -0.78 12.25 -6.75
N CYS A 212 -1.33 12.22 -7.97
CA CYS A 212 -0.63 12.67 -9.17
C CYS A 212 -0.23 14.15 -9.10
N LEU A 213 -1.14 15.02 -8.65
CA LEU A 213 -0.88 16.45 -8.50
C LEU A 213 0.25 16.72 -7.49
N ALA A 214 0.30 15.96 -6.41
CA ALA A 214 1.31 16.09 -5.36
C ALA A 214 2.67 15.59 -5.85
N GLN A 215 2.69 14.48 -6.58
CA GLN A 215 3.91 13.96 -7.19
C GLN A 215 4.38 14.76 -8.42
N GLY A 216 3.50 15.56 -9.04
CA GLY A 216 3.79 16.28 -10.28
C GLY A 216 3.90 15.38 -11.51
N LYS A 217 3.39 14.14 -11.44
CA LYS A 217 3.38 13.18 -12.56
C LYS A 217 2.23 12.18 -12.40
N VAL A 218 1.80 11.59 -13.50
CA VAL A 218 0.80 10.52 -13.47
C VAL A 218 1.48 9.17 -13.22
N GLY A 219 1.37 8.68 -11.98
CA GLY A 219 1.84 7.34 -11.60
C GLY A 219 1.00 6.21 -12.20
N SER A 220 1.34 4.95 -11.88
CA SER A 220 0.53 3.79 -12.28
C SER A 220 -0.80 3.71 -11.54
N GLY A 221 -0.87 4.18 -10.30
CA GLY A 221 -2.09 4.23 -9.48
C GLY A 221 -2.44 2.98 -8.68
N PHE A 222 -1.63 1.91 -8.77
CA PHE A 222 -1.90 0.67 -8.01
C PHE A 222 -1.83 0.86 -6.49
N ASP A 223 -1.05 1.83 -6.02
CA ASP A 223 -0.89 2.15 -4.61
C ASP A 223 -2.14 2.83 -4.04
N VAL A 224 -2.70 3.81 -4.77
CA VAL A 224 -3.98 4.43 -4.44
C VAL A 224 -5.12 3.43 -4.60
N ALA A 225 -5.14 2.63 -5.67
CA ALA A 225 -6.13 1.58 -5.86
C ALA A 225 -6.13 0.58 -4.70
N ALA A 226 -4.95 0.16 -4.20
CA ALA A 226 -4.86 -0.74 -3.05
C ALA A 226 -5.39 -0.09 -1.77
N ALA A 227 -5.06 1.19 -1.55
CA ALA A 227 -5.57 1.95 -0.43
C ALA A 227 -7.10 2.09 -0.47
N VAL A 228 -7.72 2.18 -1.65
CA VAL A 228 -9.18 2.32 -1.77
C VAL A 228 -9.89 0.97 -1.78
N PHE A 229 -9.41 -0.01 -2.53
CA PHE A 229 -10.14 -1.25 -2.82
C PHE A 229 -9.64 -2.47 -2.05
N GLY A 230 -8.42 -2.45 -1.52
CA GLY A 230 -7.79 -3.60 -0.84
C GLY A 230 -6.94 -4.44 -1.78
N SER A 231 -6.76 -5.73 -1.51
CA SER A 231 -6.01 -6.66 -2.36
C SER A 231 -6.72 -6.92 -3.70
N HIS A 232 -5.98 -6.90 -4.81
CA HIS A 232 -6.54 -7.06 -6.16
C HIS A 232 -5.46 -7.35 -7.22
N LEU A 233 -5.90 -7.80 -8.40
CA LEU A 233 -5.12 -7.69 -9.63
C LEU A 233 -5.41 -6.32 -10.26
N TYR A 234 -4.36 -5.56 -10.54
CA TYR A 234 -4.45 -4.18 -11.03
C TYR A 234 -3.97 -4.01 -12.45
N THR A 235 -4.74 -3.31 -13.28
CA THR A 235 -4.30 -2.75 -14.57
C THR A 235 -4.50 -1.24 -14.54
N ARG A 236 -3.46 -0.46 -14.91
CA ARG A 236 -3.52 1.00 -14.85
C ARG A 236 -4.55 1.59 -15.83
N PHE A 237 -5.04 2.77 -15.49
CA PHE A 237 -5.79 3.63 -16.40
C PHE A 237 -4.86 4.31 -17.43
N ASP A 238 -5.46 4.76 -18.53
CA ASP A 238 -4.84 5.63 -19.52
C ASP A 238 -4.57 7.02 -18.92
N PRO A 239 -3.32 7.49 -18.86
CA PRO A 239 -2.97 8.78 -18.26
C PRO A 239 -3.74 9.98 -18.80
N SER A 240 -4.23 9.92 -20.05
CA SER A 240 -4.95 11.01 -20.72
C SER A 240 -6.21 11.46 -19.98
N VAL A 241 -6.84 10.58 -19.18
CA VAL A 241 -8.01 10.96 -18.37
C VAL A 241 -7.73 12.10 -17.39
N LEU A 242 -6.47 12.28 -16.98
CA LEU A 242 -6.04 13.33 -16.05
C LEU A 242 -5.30 14.49 -16.72
N GLU A 243 -5.02 14.43 -18.02
CA GLU A 243 -4.12 15.38 -18.69
C GLU A 243 -4.59 16.83 -18.57
N ASP A 244 -5.87 17.09 -18.85
CA ASP A 244 -6.48 18.43 -18.73
C ASP A 244 -6.41 18.98 -17.30
N LEU A 245 -6.63 18.13 -16.29
CA LEU A 245 -6.48 18.54 -14.91
C LEU A 245 -5.00 18.80 -14.60
N MET A 246 -4.09 17.94 -15.02
CA MET A 246 -2.67 18.06 -14.67
C MET A 246 -1.95 19.24 -15.36
N THR A 247 -2.40 19.64 -16.55
CA THR A 247 -1.76 20.66 -17.40
C THR A 247 -2.55 21.96 -17.55
N GLY A 248 -3.82 21.97 -17.12
CA GLY A 248 -4.75 23.07 -17.34
C GLY A 248 -4.26 24.42 -16.81
N ASP A 249 -4.58 25.47 -17.57
CA ASP A 249 -4.19 26.84 -17.27
C ASP A 249 -4.83 27.33 -15.95
N THR A 250 -4.00 27.85 -15.05
CA THR A 250 -4.42 28.34 -13.71
C THR A 250 -5.36 29.56 -13.74
N THR A 251 -5.61 30.09 -14.94
CA THR A 251 -6.38 31.31 -15.19
C THR A 251 -7.90 31.09 -15.22
N SER A 252 -8.37 29.87 -15.54
CA SER A 252 -9.80 29.55 -15.61
C SER A 252 -10.32 28.86 -14.33
N PRO A 253 -11.63 28.98 -13.98
CA PRO A 253 -12.21 28.24 -12.86
C PRO A 253 -12.08 26.74 -13.13
N ARG A 254 -11.28 26.07 -12.30
CA ARG A 254 -11.05 24.63 -12.41
C ARG A 254 -12.31 23.89 -11.96
N THR A 255 -12.84 23.02 -12.83
CA THR A 255 -13.91 22.08 -12.46
C THR A 255 -13.36 20.67 -12.38
N LEU A 256 -13.69 19.93 -11.32
CA LEU A 256 -13.16 18.59 -11.06
C LEU A 256 -14.17 17.49 -11.40
N PHE A 257 -15.43 17.68 -11.04
CA PHE A 257 -16.44 16.63 -11.07
C PHE A 257 -16.60 15.93 -12.43
N PRO A 258 -16.63 16.62 -13.60
CA PRO A 258 -16.80 15.94 -14.88
C PRO A 258 -15.72 14.88 -15.15
N THR A 259 -14.46 15.22 -14.84
CA THR A 259 -13.31 14.32 -15.03
C THR A 259 -13.28 13.23 -13.97
N LEU A 260 -13.56 13.57 -12.70
CA LEU A 260 -13.46 12.62 -11.58
C LEU A 260 -14.70 11.73 -11.41
N SER A 261 -15.80 12.04 -12.11
CA SER A 261 -17.04 11.28 -12.04
C SER A 261 -16.80 9.79 -12.28
N PRO A 262 -17.35 8.89 -11.44
CA PRO A 262 -17.32 7.44 -11.67
C PRO A 262 -17.93 7.02 -13.01
N LYS A 263 -18.77 7.88 -13.60
CA LYS A 263 -19.41 7.65 -14.91
C LYS A 263 -18.51 8.03 -16.09
N ASN A 264 -17.38 8.69 -15.84
CA ASN A 264 -16.40 9.00 -16.87
C ASN A 264 -15.64 7.73 -17.29
N ARG A 265 -16.00 7.19 -18.46
CA ARG A 265 -15.44 5.96 -19.01
C ARG A 265 -13.96 6.03 -19.39
N ALA A 266 -13.36 7.22 -19.43
CA ALA A 266 -11.92 7.38 -19.62
C ALA A 266 -11.12 6.82 -18.43
N TRP A 267 -11.73 6.71 -17.25
CA TRP A 267 -11.19 5.88 -16.16
C TRP A 267 -11.36 4.40 -16.51
N ASN A 268 -10.40 3.86 -17.25
CA ASN A 268 -10.42 2.50 -17.80
C ASN A 268 -9.49 1.52 -17.05
N HIS A 269 -9.08 1.85 -15.82
CA HIS A 269 -8.34 0.92 -14.97
C HIS A 269 -9.18 -0.33 -14.70
N LYS A 270 -8.52 -1.45 -14.41
CA LYS A 270 -9.18 -2.71 -14.08
C LYS A 270 -8.74 -3.19 -12.71
N ILE A 271 -9.72 -3.52 -11.88
CA ILE A 271 -9.53 -4.11 -10.55
C ILE A 271 -10.25 -5.45 -10.59
N ARG A 272 -9.49 -6.55 -10.43
CA ARG A 272 -10.06 -7.89 -10.30
C ARG A 272 -9.83 -8.38 -8.86
N PRO A 273 -10.84 -8.97 -8.19
CA PRO A 273 -10.68 -9.50 -6.84
C PRO A 273 -9.50 -10.47 -6.74
N PHE A 274 -8.74 -10.34 -5.65
CA PHE A 274 -7.64 -11.22 -5.33
C PHE A 274 -7.41 -11.23 -3.81
N ALA A 275 -7.11 -12.40 -3.25
CA ALA A 275 -6.66 -12.57 -1.88
C ALA A 275 -5.61 -13.67 -1.85
N LEU A 276 -4.70 -13.61 -0.88
CA LEU A 276 -3.79 -14.72 -0.66
C LEU A 276 -4.57 -15.97 -0.18
N PRO A 277 -4.09 -17.17 -0.52
CA PRO A 277 -4.75 -18.39 -0.09
C PRO A 277 -4.87 -18.51 1.43
N PRO A 278 -5.87 -19.23 1.94
CA PRO A 278 -5.94 -19.59 3.36
C PRO A 278 -4.65 -20.24 3.85
N LEU A 279 -4.32 -20.08 5.12
CA LEU A 279 -3.06 -20.59 5.71
C LEU A 279 -1.79 -20.16 4.94
N THR A 280 -1.85 -18.98 4.29
CA THR A 280 -0.69 -18.32 3.69
C THR A 280 -0.50 -16.97 4.34
N ARG A 281 0.74 -16.66 4.73
CA ARG A 281 1.14 -15.38 5.31
C ARG A 281 2.12 -14.68 4.39
N ILE A 282 1.90 -13.39 4.19
CA ILE A 282 2.93 -12.49 3.67
C ILE A 282 3.80 -11.99 4.83
N MET A 283 5.11 -12.11 4.68
CA MET A 283 6.10 -11.50 5.58
C MET A 283 6.84 -10.39 4.84
N LEU A 284 7.11 -9.30 5.54
CA LEU A 284 7.72 -8.10 4.97
C LEU A 284 8.91 -7.68 5.82
N ALA A 285 9.95 -7.19 5.17
CA ALA A 285 11.08 -6.60 5.86
C ALA A 285 11.59 -5.36 5.12
N ASP A 286 11.96 -4.34 5.87
CA ASP A 286 12.73 -3.22 5.34
C ASP A 286 14.20 -3.64 5.19
N VAL A 287 14.84 -3.14 4.13
CA VAL A 287 16.27 -3.34 3.88
C VAL A 287 16.92 -1.95 3.89
N ASP A 288 17.83 -1.72 4.83
CA ASP A 288 18.45 -0.41 5.06
C ASP A 288 19.64 -0.19 4.12
N ALA A 289 19.35 -0.09 2.83
CA ALA A 289 20.36 0.29 1.85
C ALA A 289 19.87 1.36 0.85
N GLY A 290 18.57 1.64 0.81
CA GLY A 290 17.97 2.81 0.15
C GLY A 290 18.06 2.80 -1.39
N SER A 291 16.98 3.18 -2.07
CA SER A 291 16.95 3.28 -3.52
C SER A 291 16.36 4.60 -4.01
N ASP A 292 16.96 5.17 -5.06
CA ASP A 292 16.33 6.24 -5.85
C ASP A 292 15.40 5.59 -6.90
N THR A 293 14.22 5.15 -6.44
CA THR A 293 13.20 4.48 -7.27
C THR A 293 12.90 5.20 -8.60
N PRO A 294 12.71 6.55 -8.65
CA PRO A 294 12.54 7.28 -9.92
C PRO A 294 13.65 7.05 -10.95
N SER A 295 14.92 7.02 -10.50
CA SER A 295 16.07 6.79 -11.37
C SER A 295 16.05 5.37 -11.97
N LEU A 296 15.68 4.37 -11.18
CA LEU A 296 15.57 2.97 -11.64
C LEU A 296 14.49 2.83 -12.74
N VAL A 297 13.30 3.37 -12.50
CA VAL A 297 12.19 3.35 -13.49
C VAL A 297 12.58 4.03 -14.80
N GLY A 298 13.22 5.19 -14.73
CA GLY A 298 13.66 5.90 -15.94
C GLY A 298 14.63 5.09 -16.80
N LYS A 299 15.58 4.38 -16.18
CA LYS A 299 16.55 3.53 -16.89
C LYS A 299 15.90 2.32 -17.55
N VAL A 300 15.00 1.61 -16.85
CA VAL A 300 14.29 0.46 -17.44
C VAL A 300 13.42 0.90 -18.63
N LEU A 301 12.69 2.02 -18.50
CA LEU A 301 11.86 2.53 -19.59
C LEU A 301 12.70 3.02 -20.79
N LYS A 302 13.85 3.63 -20.53
CA LYS A 302 14.81 4.00 -21.59
C LYS A 302 15.31 2.76 -22.32
N TRP A 303 15.78 1.75 -21.60
CA TRP A 303 16.22 0.48 -22.19
C TRP A 303 15.11 -0.18 -23.02
N ARG A 304 13.88 -0.22 -22.50
CA ARG A 304 12.71 -0.76 -23.20
C ARG A 304 12.46 -0.06 -24.53
N LYS A 305 12.59 1.27 -24.58
CA LYS A 305 12.43 2.05 -25.80
C LYS A 305 13.56 1.80 -26.82
N GLU A 306 14.79 1.62 -26.34
CA GLU A 306 15.97 1.41 -27.19
C GLU A 306 16.05 -0.02 -27.74
N ASN A 307 15.45 -1.01 -27.07
CA ASN A 307 15.52 -2.44 -27.39
C ASN A 307 14.12 -3.06 -27.53
N ASP A 308 13.24 -2.41 -28.29
CA ASP A 308 11.79 -2.66 -28.30
C ASP A 308 11.39 -4.14 -28.43
N ALA A 309 11.91 -4.86 -29.43
CA ALA A 309 11.55 -6.25 -29.66
C ALA A 309 12.00 -7.20 -28.53
N GLU A 310 13.23 -7.04 -28.03
CA GLU A 310 13.76 -7.84 -26.92
C GLU A 310 13.01 -7.54 -25.62
N ALA A 311 12.79 -6.25 -25.34
CA ALA A 311 12.07 -5.81 -24.16
C ALA A 311 10.61 -6.26 -24.18
N HIS A 312 9.93 -6.19 -25.33
CA HIS A 312 8.55 -6.65 -25.49
C HIS A 312 8.43 -8.15 -25.24
N ALA A 313 9.33 -8.97 -25.81
CA ALA A 313 9.34 -10.41 -25.57
C ALA A 313 9.58 -10.74 -24.09
N LEU A 314 10.53 -10.07 -23.44
CA LEU A 314 10.81 -10.28 -22.02
C LEU A 314 9.63 -9.85 -21.14
N TRP A 315 9.04 -8.68 -21.38
CA TRP A 315 7.90 -8.19 -20.60
C TRP A 315 6.67 -9.09 -20.78
N THR A 316 6.42 -9.60 -21.99
CA THR A 316 5.35 -10.57 -22.24
C THR A 316 5.59 -11.87 -21.47
N SER A 317 6.83 -12.37 -21.46
CA SER A 317 7.18 -13.56 -20.67
C SER A 317 7.00 -13.34 -19.16
N ILE A 318 7.39 -12.17 -18.64
CA ILE A 318 7.16 -11.81 -17.23
C ILE A 318 5.66 -11.72 -16.93
N ASP A 319 4.85 -11.09 -17.79
CA ASP A 319 3.40 -11.00 -17.59
C ASP A 319 2.74 -12.39 -17.60
N GLN A 320 3.11 -13.28 -18.52
CA GLN A 320 2.62 -14.66 -18.55
C GLN A 320 2.89 -15.38 -17.22
N LEU A 321 4.08 -15.21 -16.65
CA LEU A 321 4.41 -15.76 -15.33
C LEU A 321 3.59 -15.09 -14.21
N ASN A 322 3.41 -13.77 -14.23
CA ASN A 322 2.59 -13.05 -13.26
C ASN A 322 1.12 -13.51 -13.28
N GLN A 323 0.53 -13.66 -14.46
CA GLN A 323 -0.85 -14.17 -14.61
C GLN A 323 -0.95 -15.63 -14.17
N SER A 324 0.09 -16.44 -14.45
CA SER A 324 0.16 -17.83 -13.98
C SER A 324 0.21 -17.89 -12.46
N LEU A 325 1.04 -17.07 -11.80
CA LEU A 325 1.11 -16.99 -10.35
C LEU A 325 -0.24 -16.59 -9.74
N ALA A 326 -0.90 -15.57 -10.29
CA ALA A 326 -2.24 -15.16 -9.84
C ALA A 326 -3.27 -16.29 -9.96
N SER A 327 -3.23 -17.04 -11.07
CA SER A 327 -4.14 -18.16 -11.34
C SER A 327 -3.88 -19.34 -10.40
N ILE A 328 -2.61 -19.68 -10.16
CA ILE A 328 -2.20 -20.74 -9.23
C ILE A 328 -2.62 -20.40 -7.80
N LEU A 329 -2.36 -19.17 -7.33
CA LEU A 329 -2.78 -18.74 -5.99
C LEU A 329 -4.32 -18.77 -5.85
N THR A 330 -5.05 -18.39 -6.89
CA THR A 330 -6.53 -18.51 -6.90
C THR A 330 -6.95 -19.98 -6.80
N ARG A 331 -6.32 -20.88 -7.59
CA ARG A 331 -6.56 -22.33 -7.52
C ARG A 331 -6.27 -22.91 -6.13
N ILE A 332 -5.23 -22.45 -5.44
CA ILE A 332 -4.91 -22.90 -4.07
C ILE A 332 -6.07 -22.54 -3.12
N SER A 333 -6.66 -21.35 -3.25
CA SER A 333 -7.86 -20.98 -2.49
C SER A 333 -9.05 -21.87 -2.80
N GLU A 334 -9.29 -22.20 -4.08
CA GLU A 334 -10.36 -23.12 -4.49
C GLU A 334 -10.18 -24.53 -3.92
N LEU A 335 -8.93 -25.00 -3.79
CA LEU A 335 -8.61 -26.29 -3.17
C LEU A 335 -8.93 -26.29 -1.67
N HIS A 336 -8.65 -25.18 -0.96
CA HIS A 336 -9.11 -25.01 0.42
C HIS A 336 -10.64 -25.07 0.51
N ASP A 337 -11.35 -24.36 -0.36
CA ASP A 337 -12.82 -24.30 -0.29
C ASP A 337 -13.48 -25.64 -0.61
N ARG A 338 -12.79 -26.51 -1.37
CA ARG A 338 -13.25 -27.88 -1.67
C ARG A 338 -13.14 -28.79 -0.45
N ASP A 339 -12.00 -28.82 0.23
CA ASP A 339 -11.79 -29.62 1.44
C ASP A 339 -10.81 -28.93 2.41
N PRO A 340 -11.32 -28.12 3.35
CA PRO A 340 -10.47 -27.38 4.29
C PRO A 340 -9.62 -28.28 5.20
N ALA A 341 -10.07 -29.51 5.48
CA ALA A 341 -9.38 -30.42 6.39
C ALA A 341 -8.15 -31.03 5.71
N VAL A 342 -8.32 -31.58 4.51
CA VAL A 342 -7.22 -32.12 3.69
C VAL A 342 -6.24 -31.00 3.34
N TYR A 343 -6.74 -29.81 2.99
CA TYR A 343 -5.91 -28.64 2.75
C TYR A 343 -5.05 -28.27 3.95
N SER A 344 -5.64 -28.20 5.15
CA SER A 344 -4.91 -27.85 6.37
C SER A 344 -3.82 -28.88 6.71
N ALA A 345 -4.09 -30.18 6.48
CA ALA A 345 -3.11 -31.25 6.66
C ALA A 345 -1.94 -31.11 5.67
N ALA A 346 -2.23 -30.90 4.39
CA ALA A 346 -1.24 -30.68 3.35
C ALA A 346 -0.36 -29.45 3.65
N VAL A 347 -0.96 -28.30 4.02
CA VAL A 347 -0.20 -27.10 4.39
C VAL A 347 0.68 -27.33 5.62
N LYS A 348 0.18 -28.06 6.64
CA LYS A 348 1.00 -28.44 7.80
C LYS A 348 2.21 -29.26 7.37
N TYR A 349 2.03 -30.25 6.49
CA TYR A 349 3.12 -31.07 5.97
C TYR A 349 4.12 -30.28 5.12
N LEU A 350 3.64 -29.43 4.19
CA LEU A 350 4.49 -28.57 3.38
C LEU A 350 5.31 -27.59 4.24
N SER A 351 4.76 -27.15 5.37
CA SER A 351 5.44 -26.23 6.31
C SER A 351 6.67 -26.82 7.00
N SER A 352 6.79 -28.15 7.07
CA SER A 352 7.94 -28.84 7.67
C SER A 352 9.02 -29.23 6.64
N LEU A 353 8.77 -28.99 5.34
CA LEU A 353 9.65 -29.38 4.24
C LEU A 353 10.18 -28.18 3.47
N GLN A 354 11.41 -28.29 2.98
CA GLN A 354 11.92 -27.35 1.98
C GLN A 354 11.17 -27.54 0.65
N PRO A 355 10.99 -26.48 -0.16
CA PRO A 355 10.25 -26.58 -1.42
C PRO A 355 10.77 -27.65 -2.39
N VAL A 356 12.08 -27.89 -2.41
CA VAL A 356 12.72 -28.95 -3.21
C VAL A 356 12.26 -30.37 -2.83
N GLN A 357 11.70 -30.54 -1.63
CA GLN A 357 11.25 -31.82 -1.10
C GLN A 357 9.74 -32.05 -1.26
N TRP A 358 8.97 -31.03 -1.64
CA TRP A 358 7.50 -31.12 -1.67
C TRP A 358 7.01 -32.24 -2.59
N MET A 359 7.62 -32.41 -3.77
CA MET A 359 7.24 -33.47 -4.71
C MET A 359 8.01 -34.80 -4.52
N ALA A 360 8.80 -34.93 -3.44
CA ALA A 360 9.71 -36.05 -3.26
C ALA A 360 9.09 -37.26 -2.53
N ASN A 361 7.89 -37.11 -1.94
CA ASN A 361 7.22 -38.21 -1.24
C ASN A 361 6.42 -39.07 -2.23
N PRO A 362 6.83 -40.32 -2.52
CA PRO A 362 6.09 -41.20 -3.44
C PRO A 362 4.81 -41.77 -2.83
N TRP A 363 4.59 -41.57 -1.53
CA TRP A 363 3.42 -42.05 -0.78
C TRP A 363 2.47 -40.92 -0.39
N THR A 364 2.53 -39.78 -1.09
CA THR A 364 1.60 -38.67 -0.90
C THR A 364 0.16 -39.16 -1.08
N PRO A 365 -0.75 -38.88 -0.13
CA PRO A 365 -2.16 -39.21 -0.29
C PRO A 365 -2.71 -38.60 -1.60
N PRO A 366 -3.47 -39.34 -2.43
CA PRO A 366 -4.01 -38.81 -3.68
C PRO A 366 -4.85 -37.53 -3.53
N GLU A 367 -5.49 -37.38 -2.36
CA GLU A 367 -6.28 -36.19 -1.99
C GLU A 367 -5.43 -34.94 -1.68
N GLU A 368 -4.15 -35.10 -1.32
CA GLU A 368 -3.21 -34.01 -1.06
C GLU A 368 -2.35 -33.65 -2.29
N GLU A 369 -2.24 -34.57 -3.26
CA GLU A 369 -1.35 -34.43 -4.43
C GLU A 369 -1.63 -33.15 -5.23
N ASP A 370 -2.90 -32.82 -5.47
CA ASP A 370 -3.31 -31.60 -6.18
C ASP A 370 -2.89 -30.33 -5.43
N ILE A 371 -2.95 -30.36 -4.09
CA ILE A 371 -2.61 -29.24 -3.21
C ILE A 371 -1.11 -29.03 -3.23
N MET A 372 -0.36 -30.11 -2.99
CA MET A 372 1.11 -30.09 -3.01
C MET A 372 1.66 -29.64 -4.36
N THR A 373 1.07 -30.13 -5.46
CA THR A 373 1.41 -29.69 -6.82
C THR A 373 1.17 -28.19 -7.00
N ALA A 374 0.01 -27.68 -6.58
CA ALA A 374 -0.31 -26.26 -6.74
C ALA A 374 0.65 -25.34 -5.94
N PHE A 375 1.02 -25.73 -4.72
CA PHE A 375 2.04 -24.99 -3.93
C PHE A 375 3.42 -25.04 -4.60
N TYR A 376 3.82 -26.20 -5.11
CA TYR A 376 5.09 -26.35 -5.84
C TYR A 376 5.10 -25.49 -7.13
N ASP A 377 4.01 -25.47 -7.89
CA ASP A 377 3.85 -24.62 -9.07
C ASP A 377 3.94 -23.14 -8.72
N ALA A 378 3.35 -22.71 -7.60
CA ALA A 378 3.45 -21.34 -7.10
C ALA A 378 4.91 -20.97 -6.79
N HIS A 379 5.65 -21.89 -6.16
CA HIS A 379 7.06 -21.71 -5.85
C HIS A 379 7.92 -21.60 -7.11
N GLN A 380 7.78 -22.56 -8.04
CA GLN A 380 8.53 -22.53 -9.31
C GLN A 380 8.21 -21.26 -10.12
N THR A 381 6.94 -20.86 -10.18
CA THR A 381 6.52 -19.66 -10.89
C THR A 381 7.09 -18.39 -10.23
N SER A 382 7.08 -18.30 -8.90
CA SER A 382 7.67 -17.18 -8.16
C SER A 382 9.17 -17.04 -8.43
N GLU A 383 9.93 -18.14 -8.42
CA GLU A 383 11.36 -18.14 -8.71
C GLU A 383 11.64 -17.78 -10.18
N ALA A 384 10.80 -18.25 -11.12
CA ALA A 384 10.89 -17.87 -12.52
C ALA A 384 10.66 -16.37 -12.74
N ILE A 385 9.69 -15.77 -12.04
CA ILE A 385 9.46 -14.31 -12.05
C ILE A 385 10.71 -13.59 -11.56
N ARG A 386 11.26 -13.96 -10.39
CA ARG A 386 12.49 -13.36 -9.86
C ARG A 386 13.65 -13.45 -10.87
N ALA A 387 13.84 -14.61 -11.49
CA ALA A 387 14.88 -14.81 -12.50
C ALA A 387 14.72 -13.87 -13.70
N LYS A 388 13.49 -13.71 -14.22
CA LYS A 388 13.19 -12.79 -15.33
C LYS A 388 13.29 -11.31 -14.94
N MET A 389 12.94 -10.95 -13.71
CA MET A 389 13.15 -9.60 -13.18
C MET A 389 14.65 -9.27 -13.05
N ARG A 390 15.48 -10.22 -12.60
CA ARG A 390 16.95 -10.08 -12.61
C ARG A 390 17.52 -9.97 -14.02
N GLU A 391 17.00 -10.74 -14.97
CA GLU A 391 17.36 -10.63 -16.39
C GLU A 391 17.07 -9.23 -16.94
N MET A 392 15.88 -8.68 -16.66
CA MET A 392 15.52 -7.30 -17.01
C MET A 392 16.46 -6.29 -16.34
N GLY A 393 16.82 -6.51 -15.08
CA GLY A 393 17.79 -5.68 -14.36
C GLY A 393 19.16 -5.65 -15.04
N ARG A 394 19.69 -6.82 -15.42
CA ARG A 394 20.95 -6.96 -16.14
C ARG A 394 20.92 -6.25 -17.50
N LEU A 395 19.86 -6.46 -18.29
CA LEU A 395 19.73 -5.88 -19.63
C LEU A 395 19.59 -4.34 -19.59
N SER A 396 18.89 -3.83 -18.59
CA SER A 396 18.66 -2.39 -18.39
C SER A 396 19.77 -1.66 -17.62
N GLY A 397 20.74 -2.38 -17.05
CA GLY A 397 21.76 -1.80 -16.16
C GLY A 397 21.19 -1.27 -14.85
N VAL A 398 20.09 -1.87 -14.37
CA VAL A 398 19.39 -1.50 -13.14
C VAL A 398 19.48 -2.66 -12.15
N PRO A 399 19.95 -2.46 -10.90
CA PRO A 399 19.99 -3.51 -9.90
C PRO A 399 18.59 -3.71 -9.29
N ILE A 400 17.67 -4.27 -10.07
CA ILE A 400 16.27 -4.52 -9.65
C ILE A 400 16.25 -5.44 -8.43
N GLU A 401 17.01 -6.53 -8.47
CA GLU A 401 17.30 -7.37 -7.31
C GLU A 401 18.84 -7.48 -7.23
N PRO A 402 19.51 -6.60 -6.44
CA PRO A 402 20.95 -6.62 -6.22
C PRO A 402 21.44 -7.96 -5.67
N SER A 403 22.75 -8.21 -5.76
CA SER A 403 23.40 -9.45 -5.30
C SER A 403 23.12 -9.78 -3.83
N GLU A 404 23.11 -8.76 -2.97
CA GLU A 404 22.91 -8.86 -1.53
C GLU A 404 21.47 -9.30 -1.21
N GLN A 405 20.49 -8.72 -1.91
CA GLN A 405 19.09 -9.13 -1.79
C GLN A 405 18.84 -10.48 -2.45
N THR A 406 19.51 -10.80 -3.56
CA THR A 406 19.44 -12.13 -4.19
C THR A 406 19.89 -13.18 -3.19
N LYS A 407 21.05 -12.99 -2.55
CA LYS A 407 21.56 -13.91 -1.52
C LYS A 407 20.60 -14.07 -0.35
N LEU A 408 20.08 -12.97 0.18
CA LEU A 408 19.11 -12.98 1.28
C LEU A 408 17.83 -13.75 0.89
N LEU A 409 17.24 -13.43 -0.27
CA LEU A 409 16.03 -14.07 -0.76
C LEU A 409 16.25 -15.55 -1.06
N ASP A 410 17.38 -15.94 -1.63
CA ASP A 410 17.70 -17.35 -1.91
C ASP A 410 17.85 -18.17 -0.61
N GLU A 411 18.38 -17.56 0.46
CA GLU A 411 18.45 -18.18 1.78
C GLU A 411 17.06 -18.31 2.43
N CYS A 412 16.21 -17.28 2.28
CA CYS A 412 14.84 -17.28 2.77
C CYS A 412 13.98 -18.31 2.03
N VAL A 413 13.98 -18.30 0.70
CA VAL A 413 13.13 -19.15 -0.16
C VAL A 413 13.47 -20.63 -0.03
N ARG A 414 14.69 -20.97 0.40
CA ARG A 414 15.08 -22.36 0.70
C ARG A 414 14.50 -22.88 2.02
N GLN A 415 14.04 -22.00 2.92
CA GLN A 415 13.54 -22.44 4.23
C GLN A 415 12.27 -23.28 4.09
N ALA A 416 12.07 -24.17 5.05
CA ALA A 416 10.89 -25.03 5.08
C ALA A 416 9.59 -24.22 5.21
N GLY A 417 8.62 -24.53 4.34
CA GLY A 417 7.33 -23.87 4.26
C GLY A 417 7.29 -22.54 3.50
N VAL A 418 8.36 -22.13 2.82
CA VAL A 418 8.38 -20.87 2.05
C VAL A 418 7.89 -21.11 0.63
N ILE A 419 6.81 -20.42 0.26
CA ILE A 419 6.18 -20.52 -1.06
C ILE A 419 6.98 -19.73 -2.07
N GLY A 420 7.34 -18.50 -1.76
CA GLY A 420 8.10 -17.66 -2.68
C GLY A 420 8.51 -16.35 -2.03
N GLY A 421 9.25 -15.54 -2.77
CA GLY A 421 9.72 -14.26 -2.30
C GLY A 421 10.04 -13.32 -3.45
N GLY A 422 10.38 -12.10 -3.12
CA GLY A 422 10.84 -11.14 -4.11
C GLY A 422 11.04 -9.74 -3.53
N VAL A 423 11.41 -8.84 -4.43
CA VAL A 423 11.49 -7.40 -4.16
C VAL A 423 10.17 -6.73 -4.60
N PRO A 424 9.55 -5.89 -3.77
CA PRO A 424 8.31 -5.23 -4.13
C PRO A 424 8.54 -4.04 -5.07
N GLY A 425 7.60 -3.77 -5.98
CA GLY A 425 7.59 -2.54 -6.75
C GLY A 425 8.72 -2.45 -7.78
N ALA A 426 9.51 -1.38 -7.73
CA ALA A 426 10.67 -1.20 -8.59
C ALA A 426 11.88 -2.06 -8.15
N GLY A 427 11.80 -2.66 -6.96
CA GLY A 427 12.96 -3.31 -6.35
C GLY A 427 14.06 -2.32 -6.00
N GLY A 428 15.29 -2.82 -5.99
CA GLY A 428 16.42 -2.16 -5.37
C GLY A 428 16.45 -2.41 -3.87
N PHE A 429 17.30 -1.66 -3.19
CA PHE A 429 17.73 -1.91 -1.81
C PHE A 429 16.70 -1.67 -0.69
N ASP A 430 15.40 -1.50 -0.99
CA ASP A 430 14.43 -0.93 -0.04
C ASP A 430 13.71 -1.94 0.85
N ALA A 431 13.23 -3.04 0.28
CA ALA A 431 12.38 -3.99 1.00
C ALA A 431 12.35 -5.36 0.32
N ILE A 432 11.90 -6.37 1.05
CA ILE A 432 11.58 -7.70 0.52
C ILE A 432 10.21 -8.16 1.01
N TRP A 433 9.60 -9.08 0.26
CA TRP A 433 8.43 -9.82 0.69
C TRP A 433 8.68 -11.33 0.55
N LEU A 434 8.03 -12.10 1.42
CA LEU A 434 7.98 -13.56 1.38
C LEU A 434 6.54 -14.02 1.52
N LEU A 435 6.14 -15.05 0.78
CA LEU A 435 4.93 -15.81 1.02
C LEU A 435 5.32 -17.12 1.71
N VAL A 436 4.75 -17.37 2.88
CA VAL A 436 5.05 -18.56 3.69
C VAL A 436 3.76 -19.29 4.05
N CYS A 437 3.85 -20.60 4.20
CA CYS A 437 2.79 -21.39 4.81
C CYS A 437 2.59 -20.93 6.26
N ASP A 438 1.34 -20.82 6.70
CA ASP A 438 0.93 -20.38 8.04
C ASP A 438 -0.06 -21.40 8.63
N PRO A 439 0.40 -22.62 8.93
CA PRO A 439 -0.47 -23.68 9.46
C PRO A 439 -0.98 -23.30 10.86
N VAL A 440 -2.18 -23.77 11.20
CA VAL A 440 -2.81 -23.53 12.51
C VAL A 440 -1.92 -24.03 13.66
N ASP A 441 -1.28 -25.18 13.46
CA ASP A 441 -0.31 -25.78 14.38
C ASP A 441 0.86 -26.38 13.60
N CYS A 442 2.06 -26.21 14.14
CA CYS A 442 3.32 -26.71 13.60
C CYS A 442 4.02 -27.71 14.54
N SER A 443 3.46 -28.02 15.71
CA SER A 443 4.07 -28.94 16.68
C SER A 443 4.36 -30.32 16.05
N PRO A 444 5.55 -30.91 16.29
CA PRO A 444 6.64 -30.45 17.16
C PRO A 444 7.65 -29.48 16.52
N ASP A 445 7.48 -29.12 15.25
CA ASP A 445 8.39 -28.27 14.50
C ASP A 445 8.16 -26.76 14.71
N GLN A 446 9.14 -25.96 14.31
CA GLN A 446 9.06 -24.50 14.28
C GLN A 446 8.17 -24.00 13.14
N ARG A 447 7.57 -22.82 13.31
CA ARG A 447 6.80 -22.15 12.26
C ARG A 447 7.72 -21.64 11.14
N PRO A 448 7.25 -21.58 9.89
CA PRO A 448 8.00 -20.92 8.81
C PRO A 448 8.40 -19.48 9.16
N THR A 449 7.55 -18.74 9.89
CA THR A 449 7.85 -17.38 10.35
C THR A 449 9.07 -17.31 11.26
N GLU A 450 9.22 -18.25 12.20
CA GLU A 450 10.34 -18.29 13.15
C GLU A 450 11.66 -18.61 12.43
N ARG A 451 11.62 -19.50 11.43
CA ARG A 451 12.80 -19.81 10.60
C ARG A 451 13.24 -18.59 9.79
N ILE A 452 12.29 -17.85 9.24
CA ILE A 452 12.58 -16.61 8.51
C ILE A 452 13.14 -15.53 9.44
N GLU A 453 12.57 -15.34 10.63
CA GLU A 453 13.12 -14.40 11.61
C GLU A 453 14.53 -14.78 12.04
N TYR A 454 14.80 -16.07 12.21
CA TYR A 454 16.15 -16.56 12.46
C TYR A 454 17.09 -16.20 11.31
N VAL A 455 16.72 -16.44 10.05
CA VAL A 455 17.53 -16.01 8.88
C VAL A 455 17.77 -14.50 8.93
N TRP A 456 16.72 -13.69 9.06
CA TRP A 456 16.82 -12.22 9.10
C TRP A 456 17.67 -11.70 10.25
N SER A 457 17.74 -12.40 11.39
CA SER A 457 18.59 -12.00 12.52
C SER A 457 20.09 -12.00 12.20
N HIS A 458 20.51 -12.71 11.15
CA HIS A 458 21.91 -12.71 10.68
C HIS A 458 22.23 -11.56 9.72
N TYR A 459 21.24 -10.75 9.34
CA TYR A 459 21.40 -9.63 8.41
C TYR A 459 21.14 -8.30 9.14
N GLU A 460 22.22 -7.58 9.48
CA GLU A 460 22.11 -6.25 10.10
C GLU A 460 21.38 -5.22 9.22
N SER A 461 21.32 -5.44 7.91
CA SER A 461 20.60 -4.58 6.99
C SER A 461 19.10 -4.90 6.91
N VAL A 462 18.57 -5.85 7.69
CA VAL A 462 17.16 -6.29 7.61
C VAL A 462 16.42 -6.03 8.93
N SER A 463 15.18 -5.55 8.85
CA SER A 463 14.27 -5.47 9.99
C SER A 463 12.87 -5.90 9.55
N PRO A 464 12.21 -6.81 10.28
CA PRO A 464 10.85 -7.23 9.95
C PRO A 464 9.85 -6.07 10.09
N LEU A 465 8.72 -6.21 9.41
CA LEU A 465 7.51 -5.41 9.61
C LEU A 465 6.41 -6.34 10.14
N MET A 466 5.54 -5.84 11.03
CA MET A 466 4.44 -6.63 11.59
C MET A 466 3.29 -6.84 10.60
N ALA A 467 3.21 -5.98 9.59
CA ALA A 467 2.24 -5.99 8.52
C ALA A 467 2.01 -7.38 7.91
N VAL A 468 0.75 -7.79 7.86
CA VAL A 468 0.26 -8.98 7.14
C VAL A 468 -0.71 -8.56 6.04
N GLU A 469 -1.29 -9.50 5.31
CA GLU A 469 -2.39 -9.18 4.40
C GLU A 469 -3.59 -8.64 5.20
N SER A 470 -4.15 -7.52 4.76
CA SER A 470 -5.43 -7.05 5.25
C SER A 470 -6.55 -7.96 4.73
N LYS A 471 -7.25 -8.62 5.65
CA LYS A 471 -8.52 -9.30 5.35
C LYS A 471 -9.70 -8.32 5.30
N ALA A 472 -9.49 -7.08 5.74
CA ALA A 472 -10.45 -6.02 5.52
C ALA A 472 -10.29 -5.42 4.11
N LYS A 473 -11.39 -4.92 3.55
CA LYS A 473 -11.39 -4.11 2.30
C LYS A 473 -10.48 -2.87 2.46
N GLY A 474 -10.30 -2.10 1.38
CA GLY A 474 -9.47 -0.89 1.36
C GLY A 474 -9.93 0.23 2.32
N SER A 475 -10.25 1.42 1.81
CA SER A 475 -10.70 2.53 2.67
C SER A 475 -11.99 2.16 3.40
N ARG A 476 -12.11 2.56 4.68
CA ARG A 476 -13.34 2.41 5.46
C ARG A 476 -13.46 3.45 6.57
N THR A 477 -14.69 3.72 6.99
CA THR A 477 -14.96 4.47 8.23
C THR A 477 -14.62 3.61 9.45
N GLU A 478 -14.03 4.23 10.46
CA GLU A 478 -13.65 3.56 11.72
C GLU A 478 -14.37 4.23 12.90
N ASN A 479 -14.40 3.52 14.03
CA ASN A 479 -14.64 4.13 15.32
C ASN A 479 -13.31 4.32 16.04
N ILE A 480 -13.05 5.53 16.53
CA ILE A 480 -11.78 5.86 17.20
C ILE A 480 -11.54 5.00 18.46
N ASP A 481 -12.62 4.54 19.10
CA ASP A 481 -12.58 3.73 20.32
C ASP A 481 -12.11 2.29 20.07
N ASP A 482 -12.27 1.81 18.83
CA ASP A 482 -11.95 0.43 18.44
C ASP A 482 -10.47 0.28 18.02
N ILE A 483 -9.74 1.40 17.87
CA ILE A 483 -8.34 1.41 17.43
C ILE A 483 -7.43 1.79 18.60
N MET A 484 -6.68 0.80 19.08
CA MET A 484 -5.76 0.94 20.21
C MET A 484 -4.74 2.06 19.98
N GLY A 485 -4.65 2.99 20.94
CA GLY A 485 -3.70 4.12 20.91
C GLY A 485 -4.11 5.28 19.99
N LEU A 486 -5.17 5.15 19.19
CA LEU A 486 -5.53 6.20 18.23
C LEU A 486 -6.05 7.46 18.92
N LYS A 487 -6.80 7.34 20.02
CA LYS A 487 -7.24 8.51 20.82
C LYS A 487 -6.07 9.34 21.35
N ASP A 488 -4.97 8.69 21.72
CA ASP A 488 -3.81 9.37 22.28
C ASP A 488 -3.16 10.30 21.24
N THR A 489 -3.35 10.02 19.95
CA THR A 489 -2.87 10.86 18.84
C THR A 489 -3.52 12.24 18.76
N LEU A 490 -4.69 12.45 19.41
CA LEU A 490 -5.37 13.75 19.43
C LEU A 490 -4.70 14.78 20.35
N HIS A 491 -3.91 14.32 21.32
CA HIS A 491 -3.36 15.17 22.40
C HIS A 491 -1.84 15.29 22.38
N LEU A 492 -1.17 14.64 21.41
CA LEU A 492 0.27 14.72 21.22
C LEU A 492 0.62 16.05 20.53
N SER A 493 0.75 17.12 21.33
CA SER A 493 1.30 18.42 20.92
C SER A 493 2.72 18.62 21.43
#